data_AF-A0A953JLP4-F1
#
_entry.id   AF-A0A953JLP4-F1
#
_cell.length_a   1.000
_cell.length_b   1.000
_cell.length_c   1.000
_cell.angle_alpha   90.00
_cell.angle_beta   90.00
_cell.angle_gamma   90.00
#
_symmetry.space_group_name_H-M   'P 1'
#
loop_
_entity.id
_entity.type
_entity.pdbx_description
1 polymer ?
#
loop_
_entity_poly.entity_id
_entity_poly.type
_entity_poly.pdbx_seq_one_letter_code
_entity_poly.pdbx_strand_id
1 'polypeptide(L)'
;MAVWSLDAEPTAGVQGQPDRPGGLWRRFWHLATGYYTSRESRSAWGLTAGVLALTLLQIGVQLRLNLWNRDFFNALEHHDRAAFLDQMRLFLLLAAVGIAAAVLQYQTRQTLALRWREWLVRRLQGRLLDDSCHYRMQFLGGAPDNPDQRISENTRWATATAVELAIGLIHSVLLLATFAGILWNLSGPLSLAWGPYGFQIPGYMVFAAVLYAGIGAGLTWALGRAMIGINAHRNQAESDHRFALVRLRENSESVALIRGERDEERGLAHAFTRVVGVMEDLFRRERCLVGLSCAYGMV
;
A
#
# COMPACT_ATOMS: atom_id res chain seq x y z
N MET A 1 -26.14 56.29 3.69
CA MET A 1 -26.40 55.53 4.94
C MET A 1 -26.96 54.18 4.50
N ALA A 2 -26.06 53.26 4.15
CA ALA A 2 -25.69 52.07 4.95
C ALA A 2 -26.74 50.94 4.77
N VAL A 3 -26.54 50.08 3.77
CA VAL A 3 -25.98 48.71 3.90
C VAL A 3 -27.03 47.72 4.42
N TRP A 4 -27.55 46.92 3.49
CA TRP A 4 -28.12 45.61 3.76
C TRP A 4 -27.36 44.61 2.87
N SER A 5 -26.14 44.27 3.25
CA SER A 5 -25.49 43.04 2.78
C SER A 5 -26.03 41.90 3.64
N LEU A 6 -26.89 41.06 3.05
CA LEU A 6 -27.10 39.72 3.57
C LEU A 6 -25.89 38.90 3.16
N ASP A 7 -24.83 39.03 3.95
CA ASP A 7 -23.72 38.09 3.95
C ASP A 7 -24.28 36.76 4.47
N ALA A 8 -24.79 35.94 3.54
CA ALA A 8 -24.92 34.53 3.77
C ALA A 8 -23.50 33.99 3.93
N GLU A 9 -23.03 33.92 5.17
CA GLU A 9 -21.80 33.21 5.47
C GLU A 9 -21.95 31.78 4.93
N PRO A 10 -21.03 31.31 4.06
CA PRO A 10 -20.99 29.91 3.72
C PRO A 10 -20.78 29.17 5.03
N THR A 11 -21.73 28.31 5.41
CA THR A 11 -21.59 27.42 6.57
C THR A 11 -20.22 26.76 6.46
N ALA A 12 -19.28 27.24 7.27
CA ALA A 12 -17.96 26.66 7.39
C ALA A 12 -18.22 25.23 7.86
N GLY A 13 -18.19 24.29 6.91
CA GLY A 13 -18.15 22.87 7.23
C GLY A 13 -17.06 22.75 8.27
N VAL A 14 -17.42 22.23 9.44
CA VAL A 14 -16.49 22.00 10.54
C VAL A 14 -15.44 21.04 10.00
N GLN A 15 -14.37 21.60 9.43
CA GLN A 15 -13.19 20.88 9.05
C GLN A 15 -12.62 20.39 10.37
N GLY A 16 -12.92 19.12 10.69
CA GLY A 16 -12.40 18.46 11.87
C GLY A 16 -10.91 18.73 11.94
N GLN A 17 -10.48 19.39 13.01
CA GLN A 17 -9.08 19.71 13.29
C GLN A 17 -8.23 18.49 12.90
N PRO A 18 -7.21 18.62 12.04
CA PRO A 18 -6.41 17.47 11.64
C PRO A 18 -5.85 16.80 12.90
N ASP A 19 -6.33 15.58 13.18
CA ASP A 19 -5.94 14.79 14.34
C ASP A 19 -4.41 14.74 14.39
N ARG A 20 -3.80 15.09 15.53
CA ARG A 20 -2.34 14.97 15.71
C ARG A 20 -1.91 13.53 15.38
N PRO A 21 -0.80 13.32 14.64
CA PRO A 21 -0.42 12.01 14.10
C PRO A 21 -0.29 10.90 15.17
N GLY A 22 0.12 11.26 16.40
CA GLY A 22 0.19 10.31 17.52
C GLY A 22 -1.16 9.78 18.01
N GLY A 23 -2.25 10.49 17.78
CA GLY A 23 -3.61 10.04 18.12
C GLY A 23 -4.14 8.98 17.15
N LEU A 24 -3.81 9.10 15.86
CA LEU A 24 -4.24 8.18 14.81
C LEU A 24 -3.67 6.78 15.01
N TRP A 25 -2.37 6.68 15.32
CA TRP A 25 -1.72 5.39 15.58
C TRP A 25 -2.33 4.66 16.78
N ARG A 26 -2.59 5.39 17.89
CA ARG A 26 -3.24 4.81 19.08
C ARG A 26 -4.65 4.31 18.78
N ARG A 27 -5.45 5.08 18.03
CA ARG A 27 -6.81 4.68 17.64
C ARG A 27 -6.78 3.45 16.72
N PHE A 28 -5.87 3.41 15.75
CA PHE A 28 -5.66 2.24 14.89
C PHE A 28 -5.27 1.02 15.72
N TRP A 29 -4.29 1.15 16.61
CA TRP A 29 -3.83 0.05 17.47
C TRP A 29 -4.96 -0.50 18.35
N HIS A 30 -5.79 0.38 18.90
CA HIS A 30 -6.95 -0.02 19.70
C HIS A 30 -8.02 -0.75 18.86
N LEU A 31 -8.20 -0.39 17.59
CA LEU A 31 -9.11 -1.10 16.68
C LEU A 31 -8.54 -2.46 16.25
N ALA A 32 -7.23 -2.53 15.98
CA ALA A 32 -6.55 -3.76 15.59
C ALA A 32 -6.47 -4.78 16.72
N THR A 33 -6.05 -4.36 17.92
CA THR A 33 -5.94 -5.24 19.09
C THR A 33 -7.29 -5.82 19.52
N GLY A 34 -8.40 -5.12 19.25
CA GLY A 34 -9.73 -5.61 19.56
C GLY A 34 -10.09 -6.92 18.84
N TYR A 35 -9.60 -7.13 17.61
CA TYR A 35 -9.84 -8.38 16.87
C TYR A 35 -9.10 -9.56 17.53
N TYR A 36 -7.83 -9.36 17.89
CA TYR A 36 -6.96 -10.37 18.52
C TYR A 36 -7.33 -10.73 19.96
N THR A 37 -8.16 -9.92 20.62
CA THR A 37 -8.63 -10.12 22.00
C THR A 37 -10.08 -10.61 22.07
N SER A 38 -10.74 -10.76 20.92
CA SER A 38 -12.14 -11.18 20.83
C SER A 38 -12.33 -12.69 21.02
N ARG A 39 -13.60 -13.13 21.02
CA ARG A 39 -13.97 -14.56 21.05
C ARG A 39 -13.38 -15.35 19.86
N GLU A 40 -13.06 -14.68 18.76
CA GLU A 40 -12.44 -15.26 17.56
C GLU A 40 -10.90 -15.18 17.57
N SER A 41 -10.30 -14.79 18.70
CA SER A 41 -8.84 -14.63 18.88
C SER A 41 -8.03 -15.86 18.44
N ARG A 42 -8.51 -17.09 18.72
CA ARG A 42 -7.84 -18.33 18.28
C ARG A 42 -7.73 -18.42 16.76
N SER A 43 -8.78 -18.04 16.04
CA SER A 43 -8.74 -18.01 14.57
C SER A 43 -7.83 -16.89 14.07
N ALA A 44 -7.85 -15.71 14.71
CA ALA A 44 -6.99 -14.59 14.34
C ALA A 44 -5.52 -14.97 14.47
N TRP A 45 -5.12 -15.50 15.63
CA TRP A 45 -3.74 -15.97 15.88
C TRP A 45 -3.35 -17.14 14.98
N GLY A 46 -4.26 -18.10 14.74
CA GLY A 46 -4.00 -19.22 13.83
C GLY A 46 -3.72 -18.78 12.39
N LEU A 47 -4.52 -17.85 11.87
CA LEU A 47 -4.31 -17.28 10.53
C LEU A 47 -3.02 -16.45 10.47
N THR A 48 -2.75 -15.62 11.48
CA THR A 48 -1.51 -14.82 11.53
C THR A 48 -0.27 -15.71 11.63
N ALA A 49 -0.30 -16.77 12.44
CA ALA A 49 0.77 -17.75 12.52
C ALA A 49 0.93 -18.52 11.20
N GLY A 50 -0.17 -18.89 10.54
CA GLY A 50 -0.16 -19.51 9.21
C GLY A 50 0.51 -18.62 8.16
N VAL A 51 0.17 -17.32 8.13
CA VAL A 51 0.82 -16.36 7.25
C VAL A 51 2.32 -16.23 7.56
N LEU A 52 2.70 -16.17 8.84
CA LEU A 52 4.10 -16.09 9.23
C LEU A 52 4.88 -17.34 8.79
N ALA A 53 4.32 -18.52 9.03
CA ALA A 53 4.93 -19.79 8.61
C ALA A 53 5.09 -19.87 7.09
N LEU A 54 4.08 -19.46 6.33
CA LEU A 54 4.14 -19.43 4.86
C LEU A 54 5.15 -18.39 4.35
N THR A 55 5.27 -17.25 5.02
CA THR A 55 6.30 -16.23 4.73
C THR A 55 7.71 -16.81 4.94
N LEU A 56 7.93 -17.51 6.06
CA LEU A 56 9.21 -18.18 6.33
C LEU A 56 9.50 -19.29 5.31
N LEU A 57 8.49 -20.08 4.93
CA LEU A 57 8.61 -21.10 3.89
C LEU A 57 9.02 -20.49 2.56
N GLN A 58 8.39 -19.39 2.13
CA GLN A 58 8.75 -18.70 0.90
C GLN A 58 10.18 -18.18 0.91
N ILE A 59 10.61 -17.57 2.02
CA ILE A 59 12.00 -17.13 2.18
C ILE A 59 12.92 -18.34 2.07
N GLY A 60 12.61 -19.45 2.76
CA GLY A 60 13.37 -20.70 2.67
C GLY A 60 13.47 -21.26 1.25
N VAL A 61 12.37 -21.28 0.50
CA VAL A 61 12.36 -21.67 -0.92
C VAL A 61 13.23 -20.74 -1.75
N GLN A 62 13.14 -19.42 -1.52
CA GLN A 62 13.96 -18.44 -2.24
C GLN A 62 15.45 -18.58 -1.95
N LEU A 63 15.84 -18.86 -0.71
CA LEU A 63 17.21 -19.18 -0.35
C LEU A 63 17.69 -20.46 -1.03
N ARG A 64 16.85 -21.51 -0.99
CA ARG A 64 17.19 -22.79 -1.62
C ARG A 64 17.33 -22.65 -3.14
N LEU A 65 16.51 -21.82 -3.78
CA LEU A 65 16.61 -21.47 -5.20
C LEU A 65 17.90 -20.71 -5.51
N ASN A 66 18.34 -19.79 -4.63
CA ASN A 66 19.62 -19.11 -4.80
C ASN A 66 20.80 -20.09 -4.74
N LEU A 67 20.81 -21.03 -3.80
CA LEU A 67 21.83 -22.08 -3.73
C LEU A 67 21.74 -23.04 -4.92
N TRP A 68 20.52 -23.41 -5.31
CA TRP A 68 20.26 -24.24 -6.49
C TRP A 68 20.81 -23.60 -7.77
N ASN A 69 20.67 -22.29 -7.97
CA ASN A 69 21.25 -21.58 -9.12
C ASN A 69 22.77 -21.83 -9.20
N ARG A 70 23.48 -21.67 -8.09
CA ARG A 70 24.93 -21.94 -8.02
C ARG A 70 25.23 -23.39 -8.38
N ASP A 71 24.54 -24.34 -7.76
CA ASP A 71 24.79 -25.77 -7.97
C ASP A 71 24.45 -26.22 -9.41
N PHE A 72 23.43 -25.61 -10.02
CA PHE A 72 23.05 -25.81 -11.42
C PHE A 72 24.15 -25.34 -12.39
N PHE A 73 24.69 -24.14 -12.19
CA PHE A 73 25.80 -23.64 -13.00
C PHE A 73 27.07 -24.46 -12.80
N ASN A 74 27.38 -24.89 -11.58
CA ASN A 74 28.51 -25.79 -11.31
C ASN A 74 28.37 -27.13 -12.06
N ALA A 75 27.17 -27.72 -12.10
CA ALA A 75 26.92 -28.97 -12.82
C ALA A 75 27.09 -28.80 -14.35
N LEU A 76 26.71 -27.63 -14.88
CA LEU A 76 26.88 -27.29 -16.28
C LEU A 76 28.37 -27.11 -16.64
N GLU A 77 29.13 -26.43 -15.78
CA GLU A 77 30.57 -26.24 -15.92
C GLU A 77 31.33 -27.58 -15.95
N HIS A 78 30.98 -28.48 -15.01
CA HIS A 78 31.62 -29.80 -14.89
C HIS A 78 31.08 -30.84 -15.89
N HIS A 79 30.12 -30.47 -16.76
CA HIS A 79 29.50 -31.36 -17.75
C HIS A 79 28.88 -32.64 -17.13
N ASP A 80 28.43 -32.58 -15.87
CA ASP A 80 27.86 -33.71 -15.15
C ASP A 80 26.36 -33.87 -15.48
N ARG A 81 26.05 -34.84 -16.34
CA ARG A 81 24.68 -35.14 -16.77
C ARG A 81 23.78 -35.65 -15.65
N ALA A 82 24.33 -36.40 -14.69
CA ALA A 82 23.53 -36.96 -13.60
C ALA A 82 23.14 -35.85 -12.62
N ALA A 83 24.12 -35.04 -12.19
CA ALA A 83 23.87 -33.87 -11.35
C ALA A 83 22.89 -32.90 -12.02
N PHE A 84 23.01 -32.66 -13.33
CA PHE A 84 22.08 -31.81 -14.07
C PHE A 84 20.62 -32.27 -13.99
N LEU A 85 20.37 -33.58 -14.20
CA LEU A 85 19.01 -34.14 -14.12
C LEU A 85 18.44 -34.06 -12.70
N ASP A 86 19.26 -34.27 -11.67
CA ASP A 86 18.83 -34.14 -10.28
C ASP A 86 18.52 -32.69 -9.91
N GLN A 87 19.32 -31.73 -10.38
CA GLN A 87 19.00 -30.31 -10.22
C GLN A 87 17.70 -29.93 -10.94
N MET A 88 17.41 -30.51 -12.11
CA MET A 88 16.15 -30.26 -12.82
C MET A 88 14.93 -30.75 -12.03
N ARG A 89 15.00 -31.94 -11.43
CA ARG A 89 13.92 -32.48 -10.58
C ARG A 89 13.72 -31.64 -9.32
N LEU A 90 14.82 -31.25 -8.68
CA LEU A 90 14.79 -30.39 -7.50
C LEU A 90 14.18 -29.02 -7.83
N PHE A 91 14.49 -28.45 -8.99
CA PHE A 91 13.87 -27.20 -9.45
C PHE A 91 12.35 -27.32 -9.55
N LEU A 92 11.85 -28.39 -10.19
CA LEU A 92 10.41 -28.63 -10.32
C LEU A 92 9.74 -28.78 -8.95
N LEU A 93 10.38 -29.47 -8.00
CA LEU A 93 9.89 -29.60 -6.64
C LEU A 93 9.84 -28.23 -5.92
N LEU A 94 10.92 -27.45 -6.01
CA LEU A 94 11.00 -26.11 -5.39
C LEU A 94 9.99 -25.15 -5.99
N ALA A 95 9.81 -25.19 -7.32
CA ALA A 95 8.80 -24.40 -8.02
C ALA A 95 7.39 -24.78 -7.57
N ALA A 96 7.07 -26.08 -7.50
CA ALA A 96 5.77 -26.56 -7.04
C ALA A 96 5.48 -26.15 -5.58
N VAL A 97 6.45 -26.31 -4.68
CA VAL A 97 6.34 -25.89 -3.27
C VAL A 97 6.20 -24.37 -3.17
N GLY A 98 6.98 -23.61 -3.94
CA GLY A 98 6.92 -22.15 -3.98
C GLY A 98 5.56 -21.63 -4.46
N ILE A 99 5.03 -22.20 -5.55
CA ILE A 99 3.70 -21.86 -6.08
C ILE A 99 2.62 -22.21 -5.06
N ALA A 100 2.64 -23.42 -4.49
CA ALA A 100 1.67 -23.83 -3.48
C ALA A 100 1.71 -22.91 -2.25
N ALA A 101 2.91 -22.58 -1.77
CA ALA A 101 3.09 -21.66 -0.65
C ALA A 101 2.55 -20.26 -0.97
N ALA A 102 2.79 -19.74 -2.19
CA ALA A 102 2.27 -18.45 -2.63
C ALA A 102 0.74 -18.41 -2.69
N VAL A 103 0.11 -19.45 -3.26
CA VAL A 103 -1.35 -19.57 -3.32
C VAL A 103 -1.95 -19.66 -1.92
N LEU A 104 -1.40 -20.51 -1.05
CA LEU A 104 -1.86 -20.63 0.33
C LEU A 104 -1.69 -19.33 1.11
N GLN A 105 -0.58 -18.62 0.93
CA GLN A 105 -0.32 -17.36 1.63
C GLN A 105 -1.30 -16.28 1.15
N TYR A 106 -1.58 -16.21 -0.15
CA TYR A 106 -2.58 -15.32 -0.72
C TYR A 106 -3.97 -15.60 -0.13
N GLN A 107 -4.41 -16.86 -0.12
CA GLN A 107 -5.69 -17.27 0.46
C GLN A 107 -5.77 -16.97 1.97
N THR A 108 -4.71 -17.28 2.72
CA THR A 108 -4.67 -17.04 4.18
C THR A 108 -4.74 -15.55 4.49
N ARG A 109 -4.05 -14.72 3.71
CA ARG A 109 -4.10 -13.25 3.79
C ARG A 109 -5.51 -12.72 3.54
N GLN A 110 -6.16 -13.17 2.46
CA GLN A 110 -7.54 -12.77 2.14
C GLN A 110 -8.52 -13.18 3.24
N THR A 111 -8.37 -14.40 3.77
CA THR A 111 -9.22 -14.91 4.85
C THR A 111 -9.04 -14.08 6.12
N LEU A 112 -7.79 -13.73 6.47
CA LEU A 112 -7.49 -12.89 7.62
C LEU A 112 -8.12 -11.49 7.47
N ALA A 113 -7.97 -10.85 6.31
CA ALA A 113 -8.56 -9.55 6.02
C ALA A 113 -10.10 -9.60 6.07
N LEU A 114 -10.71 -10.64 5.50
CA LEU A 114 -12.17 -10.81 5.50
C LEU A 114 -12.73 -11.02 6.91
N ARG A 115 -12.14 -11.93 7.70
CA ARG A 115 -12.61 -12.20 9.07
C ARG A 115 -12.42 -10.99 9.97
N TRP A 116 -11.31 -10.26 9.81
CA TRP A 116 -11.10 -9.02 10.54
C TRP A 116 -12.14 -7.96 10.14
N ARG A 117 -12.42 -7.80 8.84
CA ARG A 117 -13.49 -6.91 8.35
C ARG A 117 -14.85 -7.29 8.94
N GLU A 118 -15.21 -8.56 8.90
CA GLU A 118 -16.49 -9.06 9.44
C GLU A 118 -16.64 -8.71 10.93
N TRP A 119 -15.61 -8.99 11.72
CA TRP A 119 -15.59 -8.64 13.13
C TRP A 119 -15.72 -7.12 13.36
N LEU A 120 -14.98 -6.33 12.59
CA LEU A 120 -14.96 -4.86 12.74
C LEU A 120 -16.31 -4.24 12.35
N VAL A 121 -16.91 -4.71 11.25
CA VAL A 121 -18.25 -4.27 10.82
C VAL A 121 -19.29 -4.62 11.87
N ARG A 122 -19.32 -5.87 12.37
CA ARG A 122 -20.26 -6.27 13.44
C ARG A 122 -20.11 -5.43 14.69
N ARG A 123 -18.87 -5.11 15.09
CA ARG A 123 -18.59 -4.24 16.25
C ARG A 123 -19.07 -2.80 16.01
N LEU A 124 -18.84 -2.24 14.83
CA LEU A 124 -19.27 -0.88 14.49
C LEU A 124 -20.79 -0.79 14.38
N GLN A 125 -21.44 -1.76 13.76
CA GLN A 125 -22.90 -1.86 13.70
C GLN A 125 -23.51 -1.99 15.09
N GLY A 126 -22.93 -2.83 15.96
CA GLY A 126 -23.36 -2.93 17.36
C GLY A 126 -23.31 -1.59 18.09
N ARG A 127 -22.20 -0.84 17.96
CA ARG A 127 -22.07 0.51 18.55
C ARG A 127 -22.98 1.56 17.93
N LEU A 128 -23.34 1.41 16.67
CA LEU A 128 -24.24 2.32 15.96
C LEU A 128 -25.70 2.12 16.42
N LEU A 129 -26.07 0.88 16.71
CA LEU A 129 -27.41 0.53 17.22
C LEU A 129 -27.52 0.72 18.74
N ASP A 130 -26.39 0.72 19.45
CA ASP A 130 -26.35 0.93 20.90
C ASP A 130 -26.85 2.33 21.28
N ASP A 131 -27.73 2.39 22.28
CA ASP A 131 -28.27 3.62 22.87
C ASP A 131 -28.77 4.62 21.79
N SER A 132 -29.43 4.13 20.74
CA SER A 132 -29.93 4.93 19.61
C SER A 132 -28.89 5.88 18.98
N CYS A 133 -27.61 5.46 18.98
CA CYS A 133 -26.49 6.26 18.49
C CYS A 133 -26.70 6.72 17.04
N HIS A 134 -27.22 5.86 16.17
CA HIS A 134 -27.59 6.20 14.78
C HIS A 134 -28.49 7.44 14.64
N TYR A 135 -29.39 7.65 15.60
CA TYR A 135 -30.29 8.81 15.61
C TYR A 135 -29.61 10.01 16.28
N ARG A 136 -29.01 9.82 17.47
CA ARG A 136 -28.34 10.90 18.21
C ARG A 136 -27.20 11.54 17.43
N MET A 137 -26.50 10.76 16.60
CA MET A 137 -25.39 11.23 15.79
C MET A 137 -25.83 12.29 14.76
N GLN A 138 -27.11 12.34 14.37
CA GLN A 138 -27.63 13.40 13.49
C GLN A 138 -27.73 14.76 14.17
N PHE A 139 -27.80 14.79 15.51
CA PHE A 139 -27.98 16.01 16.31
C PHE A 139 -26.70 16.43 17.06
N LEU A 140 -25.68 15.58 17.08
CA LEU A 140 -24.38 15.87 17.69
C LEU A 140 -23.50 16.65 16.69
N GLY A 141 -23.11 17.87 17.06
CA GLY A 141 -22.10 18.63 16.32
C GLY A 141 -20.78 17.86 16.26
N GLY A 142 -20.25 17.64 15.05
CA GLY A 142 -19.06 16.81 14.82
C GLY A 142 -19.35 15.35 14.43
N ALA A 143 -20.58 15.04 14.02
CA ALA A 143 -20.93 13.78 13.40
C ALA A 143 -20.03 13.50 12.17
N PRO A 144 -19.49 12.28 12.01
CA PRO A 144 -18.73 11.92 10.82
C PRO A 144 -19.64 11.94 9.59
N ASP A 145 -19.22 12.63 8.53
CA ASP A 145 -19.88 12.55 7.23
C ASP A 145 -19.94 11.10 6.74
N ASN A 146 -21.11 10.69 6.22
CA ASN A 146 -21.40 9.38 5.62
C ASN A 146 -20.94 8.16 6.47
N PRO A 147 -21.55 7.93 7.65
CA PRO A 147 -21.19 6.81 8.53
C PRO A 147 -21.37 5.44 7.85
N ASP A 148 -22.34 5.33 6.94
CA ASP A 148 -22.60 4.17 6.09
C ASP A 148 -21.41 3.86 5.17
N GLN A 149 -20.83 4.88 4.52
CA GLN A 149 -19.64 4.73 3.67
C GLN A 149 -18.43 4.31 4.50
N ARG A 150 -18.28 4.87 5.71
CA ARG A 150 -17.16 4.53 6.60
C ARG A 150 -17.23 3.07 7.08
N ILE A 151 -18.41 2.59 7.45
CA ILE A 151 -18.60 1.20 7.91
C ILE A 151 -18.46 0.22 6.74
N SER A 152 -18.96 0.54 5.55
CA SER A 152 -18.96 -0.38 4.40
C SER A 152 -17.63 -0.37 3.62
N GLU A 153 -17.23 0.78 3.09
CA GLU A 153 -16.09 0.94 2.18
C GLU A 153 -14.78 1.15 2.95
N ASN A 154 -14.74 2.11 3.88
CA ASN A 154 -13.46 2.43 4.55
C ASN A 154 -12.96 1.28 5.40
N THR A 155 -13.88 0.53 6.04
CA THR A 155 -13.51 -0.68 6.81
C THR A 155 -12.92 -1.78 5.90
N ARG A 156 -13.39 -1.90 4.64
CA ARG A 156 -12.81 -2.81 3.65
C ARG A 156 -11.36 -2.45 3.35
N TRP A 157 -11.12 -1.20 2.98
CA TRP A 157 -9.79 -0.72 2.61
C TRP A 157 -8.85 -0.74 3.82
N ALA A 158 -9.31 -0.25 4.97
CA ALA A 158 -8.50 -0.20 6.19
C ALA A 158 -7.99 -1.59 6.62
N THR A 159 -8.85 -2.61 6.62
CA THR A 159 -8.45 -3.97 7.02
C THR A 159 -7.57 -4.65 5.97
N ALA A 160 -7.90 -4.54 4.69
CA ALA A 160 -7.11 -5.13 3.61
C ALA A 160 -5.70 -4.52 3.54
N THR A 161 -5.60 -3.19 3.49
CA THR A 161 -4.33 -2.48 3.43
C THR A 161 -3.50 -2.66 4.70
N ALA A 162 -4.12 -2.70 5.89
CA ALA A 162 -3.41 -2.96 7.13
C ALA A 162 -2.77 -4.35 7.15
N VAL A 163 -3.51 -5.39 6.74
CA VAL A 163 -2.99 -6.76 6.66
C VAL A 163 -1.87 -6.85 5.63
N GLU A 164 -2.05 -6.27 4.45
CA GLU A 164 -1.05 -6.25 3.40
C GLU A 164 0.24 -5.56 3.83
N LEU A 165 0.12 -4.37 4.45
CA LEU A 165 1.27 -3.61 4.93
C LEU A 165 2.01 -4.36 6.03
N ALA A 166 1.30 -4.95 7.00
CA ALA A 166 1.91 -5.69 8.10
C ALA A 166 2.69 -6.92 7.60
N ILE A 167 2.09 -7.70 6.70
CA ILE A 167 2.72 -8.90 6.13
C ILE A 167 3.89 -8.51 5.24
N GLY A 168 3.72 -7.49 4.40
CA GLY A 168 4.77 -6.96 3.53
C GLY A 168 5.96 -6.46 4.34
N LEU A 169 5.72 -5.75 5.44
CA LEU A 169 6.79 -5.28 6.32
C LEU A 169 7.55 -6.45 6.97
N ILE A 170 6.84 -7.44 7.52
CA ILE A 170 7.47 -8.64 8.11
C ILE A 170 8.29 -9.38 7.06
N HIS A 171 7.73 -9.60 5.88
CA HIS A 171 8.43 -10.25 4.77
C HIS A 171 9.69 -9.49 4.39
N SER A 172 9.61 -8.17 4.17
CA SER A 172 10.75 -7.33 3.81
C SER A 172 11.84 -7.33 4.88
N VAL A 173 11.48 -7.26 6.16
CA VAL A 173 12.46 -7.29 7.28
C VAL A 173 13.16 -8.65 7.35
N LEU A 174 12.40 -9.75 7.26
CA LEU A 174 12.97 -11.10 7.29
C LEU A 174 13.86 -11.35 6.08
N LEU A 175 13.44 -10.91 4.88
CA LEU A 175 14.21 -11.01 3.66
C LEU A 175 15.51 -10.22 3.77
N LEU A 176 15.46 -8.98 4.25
CA LEU A 176 16.63 -8.14 4.49
C LEU A 176 17.60 -8.80 5.47
N ALA A 177 17.12 -9.27 6.62
CA ALA A 177 17.95 -9.94 7.63
C ALA A 177 18.63 -11.18 7.05
N THR A 178 17.88 -11.98 6.28
CA THR A 178 18.37 -13.21 5.67
C THR A 178 19.45 -12.92 4.61
N PHE A 179 19.18 -12.01 3.67
CA PHE A 179 20.13 -11.67 2.61
C PHE A 179 21.36 -10.93 3.16
N ALA A 180 21.18 -10.03 4.14
CA ALA A 180 22.30 -9.41 4.84
C ALA A 180 23.19 -10.47 5.49
N GLY A 181 22.60 -11.50 6.11
CA GLY A 181 23.32 -12.65 6.64
C GLY A 181 24.09 -13.43 5.56
N ILE A 182 23.48 -13.73 4.41
CA ILE A 182 24.17 -14.40 3.30
C ILE A 182 25.33 -13.56 2.79
N LEU A 183 25.09 -12.28 2.50
CA LEU A 183 26.13 -11.36 2.02
C LEU A 183 27.26 -11.26 3.02
N TRP A 184 26.98 -11.23 4.33
CA TRP A 184 28.01 -11.22 5.36
C TRP A 184 28.89 -12.47 5.32
N ASN A 185 28.28 -13.65 5.13
CA ASN A 185 29.03 -14.91 5.06
C ASN A 185 29.79 -15.10 3.74
N LEU A 186 29.26 -14.59 2.62
CA LEU A 186 29.91 -14.66 1.30
C LEU A 186 30.94 -13.53 1.08
N SER A 187 30.80 -12.40 1.77
CA SER A 187 31.69 -11.26 1.61
C SER A 187 33.05 -11.59 2.17
N GLY A 188 33.99 -11.95 1.29
CA GLY A 188 35.41 -11.97 1.63
C GLY A 188 35.88 -10.61 2.16
N PRO A 189 36.96 -10.57 2.95
CA PRO A 189 37.53 -9.32 3.43
C PRO A 189 38.09 -8.55 2.24
N LEU A 190 37.60 -7.32 2.04
CA LEU A 190 38.18 -6.42 1.05
C LEU A 190 39.32 -5.65 1.73
N SER A 191 40.55 -5.99 1.37
CA SER A 191 41.74 -5.26 1.82
C SER A 191 41.90 -4.00 0.97
N LEU A 192 41.47 -2.85 1.50
CA LEU A 192 41.84 -1.56 0.92
C LEU A 192 43.25 -1.23 1.38
N ALA A 193 44.21 -1.35 0.47
CA ALA A 193 45.58 -0.89 0.68
C ALA A 193 45.61 0.64 0.63
N TRP A 194 45.24 1.29 1.73
CA TRP A 194 45.40 2.73 1.92
C TRP A 194 46.77 2.99 2.56
N GLY A 195 47.80 3.08 1.73
CA GLY A 195 49.18 3.31 2.19
C GLY A 195 49.74 2.16 3.04
N PRO A 196 50.66 2.41 4.00
CA PRO A 196 51.28 1.36 4.81
C PRO A 196 50.37 0.72 5.86
N TYR A 197 49.13 1.22 6.04
CA TYR A 197 48.13 0.68 6.95
C TYR A 197 46.99 0.08 6.15
N GLY A 198 47.04 -1.23 5.88
CA GLY A 198 45.93 -1.93 5.20
C GLY A 198 44.68 -1.90 6.08
N PHE A 199 43.61 -1.27 5.61
CA PHE A 199 42.32 -1.28 6.31
C PHE A 199 41.46 -2.40 5.71
N GLN A 200 41.14 -3.40 6.53
CA GLN A 200 40.24 -4.48 6.15
C GLN A 200 38.84 -4.13 6.65
N ILE A 201 37.89 -3.96 5.71
CA ILE A 201 36.48 -3.79 6.06
C ILE A 201 35.82 -5.17 5.94
N PRO A 202 35.59 -5.90 7.05
CA PRO A 202 34.79 -7.11 7.00
C PRO A 202 33.36 -6.76 6.57
N GLY A 203 32.79 -7.56 5.66
CA GLY A 203 31.42 -7.36 5.18
C GLY A 203 31.20 -6.14 4.28
N TYR A 204 32.22 -5.69 3.52
CA TYR A 204 32.12 -4.50 2.67
C TYR A 204 30.89 -4.51 1.74
N MET A 205 30.49 -5.67 1.22
CA MET A 205 29.34 -5.80 0.33
C MET A 205 28.02 -5.39 0.99
N VAL A 206 27.88 -5.62 2.31
CA VAL A 206 26.67 -5.21 3.05
C VAL A 206 26.59 -3.69 3.13
N PHE A 207 27.69 -3.02 3.45
CA PHE A 207 27.72 -1.56 3.52
C PHE A 207 27.50 -0.91 2.14
N ALA A 208 28.11 -1.47 1.09
CA ALA A 208 27.88 -1.02 -0.28
C ALA A 208 26.41 -1.18 -0.70
N ALA A 209 25.80 -2.33 -0.40
CA ALA A 209 24.39 -2.58 -0.68
C ALA A 209 23.46 -1.62 0.09
N VAL A 210 23.74 -1.36 1.38
CA VAL A 210 22.96 -0.41 2.19
C VAL A 210 23.09 1.01 1.66
N LEU A 211 24.29 1.44 1.29
CA LEU A 211 24.50 2.77 0.69
C LEU A 211 23.73 2.90 -0.63
N TYR A 212 23.86 1.90 -1.50
CA TYR A 212 23.17 1.87 -2.80
C TYR A 212 21.65 1.89 -2.63
N ALA A 213 21.10 1.05 -1.74
CA ALA A 213 19.68 1.02 -1.40
C ALA A 213 19.21 2.33 -0.77
N GLY A 214 20.02 2.94 0.10
CA GLY A 214 19.71 4.23 0.73
C GLY A 214 19.61 5.36 -0.29
N ILE A 215 20.53 5.42 -1.25
CA ILE A 215 20.48 6.40 -2.35
C ILE A 215 19.24 6.16 -3.21
N GLY A 216 18.98 4.92 -3.63
CA GLY A 216 17.81 4.57 -4.44
C GLY A 216 16.49 4.90 -3.73
N ALA A 217 16.36 4.54 -2.46
CA ALA A 217 15.20 4.86 -1.63
C ALA A 217 15.03 6.37 -1.44
N GLY A 218 16.12 7.11 -1.21
CA GLY A 218 16.12 8.56 -1.08
C GLY A 218 15.64 9.27 -2.34
N LEU A 219 16.15 8.89 -3.52
CA LEU A 219 15.67 9.43 -4.79
C LEU A 219 14.20 9.09 -5.02
N THR A 220 13.82 7.82 -4.81
CA THR A 220 12.43 7.38 -5.00
C THR A 220 11.47 8.16 -4.10
N TRP A 221 11.82 8.37 -2.84
CA TRP A 221 11.04 9.17 -1.89
C TRP A 221 10.94 10.64 -2.33
N ALA A 222 12.06 11.24 -2.76
CA ALA A 222 12.09 12.63 -3.19
C ALA A 222 11.20 12.89 -4.43
N LEU A 223 11.18 11.96 -5.39
CA LEU A 223 10.29 12.04 -6.55
C LEU A 223 8.83 11.72 -6.20
N GLY A 224 8.61 10.68 -5.38
CA GLY A 224 7.28 10.19 -5.01
C GLY A 224 6.48 11.15 -4.12
N ARG A 225 7.14 11.94 -3.26
CA ARG A 225 6.44 12.86 -2.35
C ARG A 225 5.51 13.85 -3.08
N ALA A 226 5.89 14.28 -4.29
CA ALA A 226 5.11 15.23 -5.08
C ALA A 226 3.81 14.60 -5.63
N MET A 227 3.77 13.28 -5.82
CA MET A 227 2.58 12.58 -6.32
C MET A 227 1.41 12.64 -5.34
N ILE A 228 1.66 12.81 -4.04
CA ILE A 228 0.60 12.91 -3.04
C ILE A 228 -0.29 14.13 -3.33
N GLY A 229 0.33 15.28 -3.61
CA GLY A 229 -0.40 16.51 -3.97
C GLY A 229 -1.13 16.39 -5.30
N ILE A 230 -0.49 15.77 -6.30
CA ILE A 230 -1.10 15.56 -7.62
C ILE A 230 -2.31 14.63 -7.52
N ASN A 231 -2.22 13.55 -6.74
CA ASN A 231 -3.36 12.65 -6.51
C ASN A 231 -4.50 13.34 -5.76
N ALA A 232 -4.20 14.23 -4.81
CA ALA A 232 -5.23 15.03 -4.16
C ALA A 232 -5.95 15.96 -5.17
N HIS A 233 -5.18 16.67 -6.01
CA HIS A 233 -5.75 17.50 -7.08
C HIS A 233 -6.55 16.69 -8.10
N ARG A 234 -6.11 15.45 -8.41
CA ARG A 234 -6.81 14.53 -9.31
C ARG A 234 -8.17 14.17 -8.73
N ASN A 235 -8.22 13.71 -7.48
CA ASN A 235 -9.46 13.35 -6.81
C ASN A 235 -10.43 14.54 -6.74
N GLN A 236 -9.91 15.74 -6.49
CA GLN A 236 -10.72 16.95 -6.49
C GLN A 236 -11.27 17.27 -7.88
N ALA A 237 -10.45 17.23 -8.93
CA ALA A 237 -10.89 17.47 -10.30
C ALA A 237 -11.93 16.42 -10.77
N GLU A 238 -11.73 15.14 -10.47
CA GLU A 238 -12.70 14.07 -10.76
C GLU A 238 -14.01 14.28 -10.00
N SER A 239 -13.94 14.70 -8.73
CA SER A 239 -15.11 15.04 -7.92
C SER A 239 -15.88 16.23 -8.49
N ASP A 240 -15.19 17.30 -8.88
CA ASP A 240 -15.80 18.49 -9.50
C ASP A 240 -16.53 18.12 -10.80
N HIS A 241 -15.91 17.28 -11.64
CA HIS A 241 -16.53 16.78 -12.87
C HIS A 241 -17.76 15.92 -12.59
N ARG A 242 -17.68 14.99 -11.62
CA ARG A 242 -18.82 14.17 -11.20
C ARG A 242 -19.95 15.02 -10.63
N PHE A 243 -19.63 16.05 -9.84
CA PHE A 243 -20.61 16.98 -9.31
C PHE A 243 -21.31 17.76 -10.43
N ALA A 244 -20.57 18.23 -11.45
CA ALA A 244 -21.15 18.90 -12.61
C ALA A 244 -22.15 17.99 -13.36
N LEU A 245 -21.85 16.70 -13.52
CA LEU A 245 -22.76 15.72 -14.11
C LEU A 245 -24.02 15.48 -13.26
N VAL A 246 -23.87 15.41 -11.93
CA VAL A 246 -25.01 15.26 -11.02
C VAL A 246 -25.90 16.50 -11.08
N ARG A 247 -25.31 17.70 -11.06
CA ARG A 247 -26.03 18.98 -11.19
C ARG A 247 -26.80 19.06 -12.51
N LEU A 248 -26.19 18.66 -13.64
CA LEU A 248 -26.87 18.62 -14.93
C LEU A 248 -28.08 17.69 -14.91
N ARG A 249 -27.94 16.50 -14.30
CA ARG A 249 -29.03 15.54 -14.15
C ARG A 249 -30.16 16.08 -13.27
N GLU A 250 -29.83 16.76 -12.17
CA GLU A 250 -30.82 17.34 -11.26
C GLU A 250 -31.57 18.53 -11.89
N ASN A 251 -30.95 19.25 -12.83
CA ASN A 251 -31.53 20.42 -13.49
C ASN A 251 -31.87 20.17 -14.97
N SER A 252 -32.05 18.92 -15.38
CA SER A 252 -32.17 18.54 -16.79
C SER A 252 -33.40 19.16 -17.48
N GLU A 253 -34.50 19.31 -16.74
CA GLU A 253 -35.73 19.93 -17.25
C GLU A 253 -35.52 21.41 -17.57
N SER A 254 -34.90 22.16 -16.66
CA SER A 254 -34.59 23.58 -16.88
C SER A 254 -33.66 23.79 -18.08
N VAL A 255 -32.66 22.92 -18.24
CA VAL A 255 -31.73 22.96 -19.38
C VAL A 255 -32.47 22.71 -20.70
N ALA A 256 -33.37 21.71 -20.74
CA ALA A 256 -34.15 21.40 -21.93
C ALA A 256 -35.16 22.51 -22.29
N LEU A 257 -35.80 23.14 -21.29
CA LEU A 257 -36.75 24.23 -21.50
C LEU A 257 -36.10 25.46 -22.14
N ILE A 258 -34.88 25.80 -21.73
CA ILE A 258 -34.16 26.98 -22.25
C ILE A 258 -33.26 26.66 -23.46
N ARG A 259 -33.18 25.39 -23.89
CA ARG A 259 -32.22 24.90 -24.92
C ARG A 259 -30.77 25.28 -24.60
N GLY A 260 -30.40 25.09 -23.33
CA GLY A 260 -29.10 25.48 -22.77
C GLY A 260 -27.99 24.43 -22.95
N GLU A 261 -28.20 23.39 -23.76
CA GLU A 261 -27.31 22.22 -23.83
C GLU A 261 -25.88 22.58 -24.23
N ARG A 262 -25.71 23.57 -25.13
CA ARG A 262 -24.38 24.02 -25.57
C ARG A 262 -23.57 24.70 -24.46
N ASP A 263 -24.24 25.38 -23.53
CA ASP A 263 -23.54 26.05 -22.43
C ASP A 263 -23.15 25.03 -21.34
N GLU A 264 -24.03 24.07 -21.04
CA GLU A 264 -23.70 22.94 -20.15
C GLU A 264 -22.61 22.03 -20.75
N GLU A 265 -22.59 21.82 -22.07
CA GLU A 265 -21.50 21.11 -22.77
C GLU A 265 -20.15 21.79 -22.54
N ARG A 266 -20.06 23.13 -22.69
CA ARG A 266 -18.84 23.89 -22.41
C ARG A 266 -18.41 23.78 -20.94
N GLY A 267 -19.37 23.85 -20.02
CA GLY A 267 -19.10 23.68 -18.58
C GLY A 267 -18.52 22.31 -18.25
N LEU A 268 -19.12 21.24 -18.77
CA LEU A 268 -18.62 19.87 -18.63
C LEU A 268 -17.25 19.67 -19.28
N ALA A 269 -17.04 20.23 -20.47
CA ALA A 269 -15.76 20.16 -21.17
C ALA A 269 -14.65 20.87 -20.39
N HIS A 270 -14.93 22.03 -19.78
CA HIS A 270 -13.98 22.71 -18.91
C HIS A 270 -13.64 21.90 -17.66
N ALA A 271 -14.64 21.33 -16.99
CA ALA A 271 -14.43 20.46 -15.83
C ALA A 271 -13.57 19.23 -16.19
N PHE A 272 -13.82 18.61 -17.35
CA PHE A 272 -13.06 17.47 -17.82
C PHE A 272 -11.63 17.84 -18.26
N THR A 273 -11.43 19.03 -18.86
CA THR A 273 -10.10 19.52 -19.23
C THR A 273 -9.20 19.68 -18.00
N ARG A 274 -9.75 20.08 -16.85
CA ARG A 274 -9.01 20.10 -15.58
C ARG A 274 -8.57 18.70 -15.15
N VAL A 275 -9.42 17.68 -15.32
CA VAL A 275 -9.07 16.28 -15.04
C VAL A 275 -7.90 15.85 -15.94
N VAL A 276 -8.00 16.11 -17.25
CA VAL A 276 -6.94 15.79 -18.22
C VAL A 276 -5.62 16.45 -17.85
N GLY A 277 -5.61 17.75 -17.52
CA GLY A 277 -4.39 18.47 -17.14
C GLY A 277 -3.68 17.86 -15.92
N VAL A 278 -4.43 17.50 -14.88
CA VAL A 278 -3.86 16.85 -13.69
C VAL A 278 -3.39 15.42 -14.00
N MET A 279 -4.09 14.69 -14.87
CA MET A 279 -3.67 13.35 -15.31
C MET A 279 -2.36 13.40 -16.11
N GLU A 280 -2.17 14.39 -16.97
CA GLU A 280 -0.89 14.59 -17.67
C GLU A 280 0.27 14.87 -16.72
N ASP A 281 0.03 15.69 -15.70
CA ASP A 281 1.00 15.95 -14.63
C ASP A 281 1.37 14.67 -13.87
N LEU A 282 0.37 13.86 -13.54
CA LEU A 282 0.56 12.56 -12.90
C LEU A 282 1.40 11.64 -13.79
N PHE A 283 1.03 11.49 -15.06
CA PHE A 283 1.75 10.62 -16.00
C PHE A 283 3.18 11.07 -16.26
N ARG A 284 3.47 12.38 -16.24
CA ARG A 284 4.85 12.88 -16.33
C ARG A 284 5.69 12.43 -15.12
N ARG A 285 5.12 12.50 -13.91
CA ARG A 285 5.79 12.07 -12.69
C ARG A 285 5.96 10.56 -12.62
N GLU A 286 4.95 9.79 -13.01
CA GLU A 286 5.03 8.33 -13.11
C GLU A 286 6.12 7.90 -14.08
N ARG A 287 6.19 8.51 -15.27
CA ARG A 287 7.27 8.27 -16.25
C ARG A 287 8.66 8.54 -15.65
N CYS A 288 8.82 9.60 -14.87
CA CYS A 288 10.08 9.92 -14.21
C CYS A 288 10.47 8.88 -13.15
N LEU A 289 9.50 8.41 -12.35
CA LEU A 289 9.73 7.34 -11.37
C LEU A 289 10.05 5.99 -12.02
N VAL A 290 9.35 5.63 -13.09
CA VAL A 290 9.64 4.41 -13.86
C VAL A 290 11.04 4.52 -14.48
N GLY A 291 11.39 5.66 -15.06
CA GLY A 291 12.73 5.91 -15.59
C GLY A 291 13.83 5.76 -14.53
N LEU A 292 13.62 6.31 -13.33
CA LEU A 292 14.52 6.13 -12.18
C LEU A 292 14.65 4.66 -11.80
N SER A 293 13.53 3.94 -11.69
CA SER A 293 13.52 2.51 -11.33
C SER A 293 14.24 1.65 -12.36
N CYS A 294 14.10 1.96 -13.65
CA CYS A 294 14.83 1.27 -14.71
C CYS A 294 16.34 1.55 -14.64
N ALA A 295 16.73 2.81 -14.41
CA ALA A 295 18.14 3.19 -14.29
C ALA A 295 18.79 2.51 -13.06
N TYR A 296 18.09 2.51 -11.93
CA TYR A 296 18.52 1.82 -10.71
C TYR A 296 18.61 0.30 -10.88
N GLY A 297 17.73 -0.30 -11.68
CA GLY A 297 17.78 -1.75 -11.94
C GLY A 297 18.91 -2.20 -12.87
N MET A 298 19.55 -1.28 -13.60
CA MET A 298 20.64 -1.60 -14.54
C MET A 298 22.05 -1.47 -13.94
N VAL A 299 22.20 -0.75 -12.84
CA VAL A 299 23.47 -0.52 -12.13
C VAL A 299 23.60 -1.50 -10.97
#